data_AF-A0A1C6NBG1-F1
#
_entry.id   AF-A0A1C6NBG1-F1
#
_cell.length_a   1.000
_cell.length_b   1.000
_cell.length_c   1.000
_cell.angle_alpha   90.00
_cell.angle_beta   90.00
_cell.angle_gamma   90.00
#
_symmetry.space_group_name_H-M   'P 1'
#
loop_
_entity.id
_entity.type
_entity.pdbx_description
1 polymer ?
#
loop_
_entity_poly.entity_id
_entity_poly.type
_entity_poly.pdbx_seq_one_letter_code
_entity_poly.pdbx_strand_id
1 'polypeptide(L)'
;MTDHNTVSDHSTATHHSTATHHSTATDRSTVPGHDTAVPPGRDTVLVTGAAGTPGSRLVPRLLALGHPVRAAGTLMTATGTGRVGFIDADDIAAVAAHALTSTPLPCHDLVLTGPEALNYDDIAATLTTVTGRLVRHHPVTRAQLRDRLATDLPTEFATLLADLDHAIADGTEAHVTDTVERLTGRPPRSFRAYVEDWWRG
;
A
#
# COMPACT_ATOMS: atom_id res chain seq x y z
N MET A 1 -33.95 -27.17 -46.95
CA MET A 1 -33.42 -27.89 -48.12
C MET A 1 -31.97 -27.47 -48.27
N THR A 2 -30.93 -28.26 -48.01
CA THR A 2 -30.81 -29.66 -47.56
C THR A 2 -29.37 -29.79 -47.03
N ASP A 3 -29.20 -30.56 -45.96
CA ASP A 3 -27.93 -31.02 -45.41
C ASP A 3 -27.11 -31.79 -46.44
N HIS A 4 -25.78 -31.79 -46.29
CA HIS A 4 -24.95 -32.95 -46.64
C HIS A 4 -23.91 -33.20 -45.55
N ASN A 5 -24.23 -34.18 -44.70
CA ASN A 5 -23.31 -34.98 -43.92
C ASN A 5 -22.86 -36.16 -44.78
N THR A 6 -21.58 -36.55 -44.75
CA THR A 6 -21.18 -37.93 -45.08
C THR A 6 -20.00 -38.34 -44.20
N VAL A 7 -20.32 -39.34 -43.39
CA VAL A 7 -19.48 -40.15 -42.52
C VAL A 7 -18.76 -41.22 -43.36
N SER A 8 -17.57 -41.63 -42.93
CA SER A 8 -17.12 -43.04 -42.77
C SER A 8 -15.63 -43.17 -43.10
N ASP A 9 -14.83 -44.07 -42.54
CA ASP A 9 -14.78 -44.77 -41.26
C ASP A 9 -13.51 -45.66 -41.32
N HIS A 10 -13.08 -46.17 -40.16
CA HIS A 10 -12.37 -47.43 -39.93
C HIS A 10 -10.83 -47.57 -40.00
N SER A 11 -10.33 -48.03 -38.84
CA SER A 11 -9.56 -49.27 -38.62
C SER A 11 -8.16 -49.13 -37.99
N THR A 12 -8.17 -49.20 -36.66
CA THR A 12 -7.46 -50.17 -35.78
C THR A 12 -6.13 -50.78 -36.24
N ALA A 13 -5.11 -50.66 -35.39
CA ALA A 13 -4.32 -51.82 -34.92
C ALA A 13 -3.53 -51.49 -33.63
N THR A 14 -3.68 -52.37 -32.66
CA THR A 14 -3.00 -52.45 -31.37
C THR A 14 -1.63 -53.11 -31.52
N HIS A 15 -0.58 -52.59 -30.88
CA HIS A 15 0.59 -53.41 -30.50
C HIS A 15 1.11 -53.04 -29.10
N HIS A 16 1.21 -54.08 -28.27
CA HIS A 16 1.74 -54.11 -26.91
C HIS A 16 3.24 -54.44 -26.98
N SER A 17 4.12 -53.74 -26.25
CA SER A 17 5.43 -54.29 -25.87
C SER A 17 6.09 -53.51 -24.73
N THR A 18 6.59 -54.26 -23.75
CA THR A 18 7.19 -53.85 -22.47
C THR A 18 8.71 -53.58 -22.56
N ALA A 19 9.13 -52.52 -21.85
CA ALA A 19 10.40 -52.25 -21.15
C ALA A 19 11.77 -52.76 -21.69
N THR A 20 12.74 -51.85 -21.81
CA THR A 20 14.12 -52.03 -21.31
C THR A 20 14.81 -50.67 -21.10
N HIS A 21 15.51 -50.51 -19.97
CA HIS A 21 16.38 -49.38 -19.60
C HIS A 21 17.59 -49.22 -20.54
N HIS A 22 17.98 -47.98 -20.87
CA HIS A 22 19.39 -47.63 -20.94
C HIS A 22 19.62 -46.14 -20.65
N SER A 23 20.54 -45.90 -19.73
CA SER A 23 21.04 -44.60 -19.29
C SER A 23 22.26 -44.23 -20.13
N THR A 24 22.24 -43.09 -20.84
CA THR A 24 23.45 -42.40 -21.27
C THR A 24 23.18 -40.90 -21.35
N ALA A 25 24.02 -40.15 -20.64
CA ALA A 25 24.07 -38.70 -20.58
C ALA A 25 24.48 -38.09 -21.93
N THR A 26 23.83 -36.99 -22.31
CA THR A 26 24.40 -35.97 -23.22
C THR A 26 23.87 -34.59 -22.84
N ASP A 27 24.78 -33.80 -22.26
CA ASP A 27 25.02 -32.37 -22.48
C ASP A 27 23.82 -31.43 -22.73
N ARG A 28 23.52 -30.60 -21.71
CA ARG A 28 22.92 -29.28 -21.89
C ARG A 28 23.77 -28.23 -21.20
N SER A 29 24.68 -27.64 -21.98
CA SER A 29 24.91 -26.20 -22.09
C SER A 29 24.63 -25.37 -20.84
N THR A 30 25.73 -25.08 -20.15
CA THR A 30 26.00 -24.05 -19.14
C THR A 30 25.24 -22.74 -19.38
N VAL A 31 24.35 -22.38 -18.45
CA VAL A 31 23.96 -20.98 -18.21
C VAL A 31 24.86 -20.44 -17.10
N PRO A 32 25.57 -19.31 -17.28
CA PRO A 32 26.42 -18.75 -16.24
C PRO A 32 25.57 -18.35 -15.02
N GLY A 33 25.94 -18.89 -13.86
CA GLY A 33 25.29 -18.58 -12.59
C GLY A 33 25.40 -17.10 -12.26
N HIS A 34 24.25 -16.47 -11.97
CA HIS A 34 24.25 -15.30 -11.11
C HIS A 34 24.33 -15.80 -9.67
N ASP A 35 25.55 -16.18 -9.30
CA ASP A 35 25.94 -16.42 -7.91
C ASP A 35 26.07 -15.06 -7.23
N THR A 36 24.96 -14.50 -6.76
CA THR A 36 24.99 -13.49 -5.70
C THR A 36 24.93 -14.23 -4.38
N ALA A 37 26.07 -14.83 -4.03
CA ALA A 37 26.38 -15.27 -2.69
C ALA A 37 26.04 -14.14 -1.71
N VAL A 38 24.95 -14.32 -0.96
CA VAL A 38 24.63 -13.50 0.21
C VAL A 38 25.72 -13.81 1.24
N PRO A 39 26.52 -12.82 1.70
CA PRO A 39 27.55 -13.09 2.70
C PRO A 39 26.88 -13.50 4.03
N PRO A 40 27.41 -14.49 4.76
CA PRO A 40 26.81 -14.95 6.01
C PRO A 40 27.04 -13.91 7.11
N GLY A 41 25.99 -13.16 7.42
CA GLY A 41 25.99 -12.16 8.48
C GLY A 41 24.58 -11.91 8.98
N ARG A 42 24.16 -12.68 9.99
CA ARG A 42 22.98 -12.49 10.87
C ARG A 42 21.74 -11.92 10.16
N ASP A 43 20.81 -12.81 9.82
CA ASP A 43 19.48 -12.50 9.27
C ASP A 43 18.87 -11.25 9.92
N THR A 44 18.98 -10.13 9.20
CA THR A 44 18.53 -8.81 9.67
C THR A 44 17.14 -8.56 9.12
N VAL A 45 16.16 -8.37 10.00
CA VAL A 45 14.77 -8.11 9.62
C VAL A 45 14.59 -6.63 9.30
N LEU A 46 14.22 -6.29 8.07
CA LEU A 46 13.83 -4.93 7.69
C LEU A 46 12.34 -4.72 8.00
N VAL A 47 12.03 -3.73 8.83
CA VAL A 47 10.65 -3.32 9.11
C VAL A 47 10.41 -1.98 8.42
N THR A 48 9.75 -2.01 7.26
CA THR A 48 9.46 -0.83 6.43
C THR A 48 8.34 0.06 6.98
N GLY A 49 7.54 -0.49 7.91
CA GLY A 49 6.48 0.22 8.64
C GLY A 49 6.81 0.44 10.11
N ALA A 50 8.08 0.56 10.48
CA ALA A 50 8.53 0.60 11.89
C ALA A 50 7.91 1.72 12.75
N ALA A 51 7.39 2.76 12.11
CA ALA A 51 6.69 3.88 12.76
C ALA A 51 5.15 3.73 12.74
N GLY A 52 4.59 2.81 11.95
CA GLY A 52 3.15 2.54 11.93
C GLY A 52 2.71 1.64 13.09
N THR A 53 1.40 1.53 13.32
CA THR A 53 0.80 0.78 14.45
C THR A 53 1.31 -0.66 14.61
N PRO A 54 1.48 -1.46 13.53
CA PRO A 54 2.06 -2.80 13.66
C PRO A 54 3.58 -2.77 13.88
N GLY A 55 4.31 -1.93 13.15
CA GLY A 55 5.76 -1.91 13.19
C GLY A 55 6.33 -1.34 14.49
N SER A 56 5.65 -0.37 15.12
CA SER A 56 6.07 0.19 16.41
C SER A 56 6.04 -0.86 17.54
N ARG A 57 5.18 -1.88 17.43
CA ARG A 57 5.09 -3.02 18.36
C ARG A 57 6.03 -4.17 17.99
N LEU A 58 6.24 -4.40 16.69
CA LEU A 58 7.08 -5.49 16.19
C LEU A 58 8.57 -5.24 16.40
N VAL A 59 9.04 -4.00 16.20
CA VAL A 59 10.47 -3.66 16.31
C VAL A 59 11.04 -3.96 17.70
N PRO A 60 10.43 -3.51 18.82
CA PRO A 60 10.92 -3.85 20.16
C PRO A 60 10.90 -5.35 20.44
N ARG A 61 9.89 -6.07 19.93
CA ARG A 61 9.74 -7.51 20.15
C ARG A 61 10.78 -8.33 19.40
N LEU A 62 11.09 -7.96 18.17
CA LEU A 62 12.16 -8.59 17.37
C LEU A 62 13.54 -8.32 17.98
N LEU A 63 13.78 -7.08 18.45
CA LEU A 63 15.00 -6.75 19.19
C LEU A 63 15.11 -7.56 20.50
N ALA A 64 14.02 -7.71 21.25
CA ALA A 64 14.00 -8.50 22.49
C ALA A 64 14.25 -10.00 22.25
N LEU A 65 13.88 -10.51 21.07
CA LEU A 65 14.15 -11.89 20.64
C LEU A 65 15.57 -12.07 20.05
N GLY A 66 16.40 -11.02 20.07
CA GLY A 66 17.78 -11.07 19.57
C GLY A 66 17.90 -11.00 18.05
N HIS A 67 16.82 -10.65 17.33
CA HIS A 67 16.88 -10.42 15.90
C HIS A 67 17.44 -9.02 15.62
N PRO A 68 18.49 -8.88 14.80
CA PRO A 68 18.91 -7.58 14.34
C PRO A 68 17.81 -6.98 13.46
N VAL A 69 17.35 -5.77 13.80
CA VAL A 69 16.28 -5.07 13.06
C VAL A 69 16.80 -3.78 12.48
N ARG A 70 16.53 -3.54 11.19
CA ARG A 70 16.64 -2.21 10.59
C ARG A 70 15.23 -1.62 10.52
N ALA A 71 14.95 -0.64 11.36
CA ALA A 71 13.72 0.12 11.35
C ALA A 71 13.89 1.29 10.38
N ALA A 72 13.22 1.23 9.23
CA ALA A 72 13.08 2.38 8.34
C ALA A 72 11.59 2.72 8.31
N GLY A 73 11.22 3.90 8.84
CA GLY A 73 9.89 4.45 8.59
C GLY A 73 9.90 5.03 7.19
N THR A 74 9.63 4.22 6.16
CA THR A 74 9.57 4.72 4.79
C THR A 74 8.12 4.82 4.35
N LEU A 75 7.68 6.03 4.01
CA LEU A 75 6.41 6.25 3.31
C LEU A 75 6.71 6.18 1.82
N MET A 76 6.11 5.22 1.12
CA MET A 76 6.27 5.07 -0.33
C MET A 76 4.93 5.40 -0.98
N THR A 77 4.89 6.44 -1.80
CA THR A 77 3.67 6.88 -2.47
C THR A 77 3.95 7.30 -3.92
N ALA A 78 2.91 7.28 -4.75
CA ALA A 78 2.95 7.79 -6.12
C ALA A 78 2.30 9.19 -6.24
N THR A 79 2.28 9.94 -5.13
CA THR A 79 1.62 11.25 -5.04
C THR A 79 2.49 12.42 -5.50
N GLY A 80 3.76 12.19 -5.87
CA GLY A 80 4.70 13.26 -6.19
C GLY A 80 4.72 14.34 -5.10
N THR A 81 4.54 15.61 -5.49
CA THR A 81 4.40 16.75 -4.59
C THR A 81 2.95 17.15 -4.32
N GLY A 82 2.00 16.30 -4.69
CA GLY A 82 0.58 16.48 -4.47
C GLY A 82 0.24 16.68 -3.00
N ARG A 83 -0.79 17.48 -2.72
CA ARG A 83 -1.23 17.84 -1.38
C ARG A 83 -2.62 17.28 -1.10
N VAL A 84 -2.88 16.92 0.15
CA VAL A 84 -4.15 16.38 0.63
C VAL A 84 -4.56 17.10 1.91
N GLY A 85 -5.83 17.50 2.00
CA GLY A 85 -6.45 18.03 3.22
C GLY A 85 -6.77 16.94 4.25
N PHE A 86 -5.76 16.28 4.82
CA PHE A 86 -5.93 15.15 5.76
C PHE A 86 -6.87 15.48 6.92
N ILE A 87 -7.96 14.73 7.07
CA ILE A 87 -8.99 14.92 8.10
C ILE A 87 -8.85 13.90 9.25
N ASP A 88 -9.07 14.34 10.48
CA ASP A 88 -9.13 13.48 11.67
C ASP A 88 -10.46 12.71 11.73
N ALA A 89 -10.40 11.42 12.08
CA ALA A 89 -11.58 10.59 12.23
C ALA A 89 -12.56 11.10 13.31
N ASP A 90 -12.06 11.73 14.39
CA ASP A 90 -12.90 12.33 15.43
C ASP A 90 -13.67 13.56 14.91
N ASP A 91 -13.10 14.28 13.94
CA ASP A 91 -13.79 15.39 13.29
C ASP A 91 -14.85 14.90 12.30
N ILE A 92 -14.57 13.81 11.57
CA ILE A 92 -15.60 13.11 10.78
C ILE A 92 -16.76 12.68 11.68
N ALA A 93 -16.46 12.06 12.82
CA ALA A 93 -17.47 11.60 13.77
C ALA A 93 -18.29 12.76 14.35
N ALA A 94 -17.64 13.88 14.69
CA ALA A 94 -18.33 15.07 15.21
C ALA A 94 -19.26 15.70 14.17
N VAL A 95 -18.82 15.79 12.90
CA VAL A 95 -19.68 16.26 11.81
C VAL A 95 -20.84 15.31 11.57
N ALA A 96 -20.61 14.00 11.56
CA ALA A 96 -21.67 13.01 11.40
C ALA A 96 -22.71 13.08 12.54
N ALA A 97 -22.25 13.21 13.80
CA ALA A 97 -23.13 13.38 14.95
C ALA A 97 -23.96 14.68 14.87
N HIS A 98 -23.33 15.78 14.47
CA HIS A 98 -24.05 17.03 14.22
C HIS A 98 -25.09 16.88 13.11
N ALA A 99 -24.68 16.33 11.96
CA ALA A 99 -25.58 16.14 10.82
C ALA A 99 -26.79 15.27 11.18
N LEU A 100 -26.60 14.19 11.95
CA LEU A 100 -27.68 13.28 12.36
C LEU A 100 -28.64 13.88 13.41
N THR A 101 -28.22 14.93 14.12
CA THR A 101 -29.02 15.55 15.21
C THR A 101 -29.60 16.91 14.83
N SER A 102 -29.12 17.53 13.76
CA SER A 102 -29.60 18.83 13.27
C SER A 102 -30.91 18.73 12.50
N THR A 103 -31.80 19.70 12.71
CA THR A 103 -33.04 19.87 11.92
C THR A 103 -33.07 21.28 11.33
N PRO A 104 -33.17 21.44 10.00
CA PRO A 104 -33.19 20.38 8.98
C PRO A 104 -31.81 19.73 8.76
N LEU A 105 -31.81 18.52 8.22
CA LEU A 105 -30.59 17.85 7.76
C LEU A 105 -29.91 18.68 6.66
N PRO A 106 -28.57 18.75 6.62
CA PRO A 106 -27.86 19.30 5.48
C PRO A 106 -28.17 18.43 4.23
N CYS A 107 -28.87 18.99 3.23
CA CYS A 107 -29.20 18.29 1.98
C CYS A 107 -28.12 18.43 0.89
N HIS A 108 -26.85 18.56 1.25
CA HIS A 108 -25.75 18.76 0.30
C HIS A 108 -24.50 17.99 0.73
N ASP A 109 -23.63 17.72 -0.24
CA ASP A 109 -22.36 17.04 -0.02
C ASP A 109 -21.48 17.82 0.96
N LEU A 110 -20.98 17.13 1.99
CA LEU A 110 -20.09 17.70 3.00
C LEU A 110 -18.67 17.25 2.71
N VAL A 111 -17.86 18.13 2.12
CA VAL A 111 -16.43 17.89 1.93
C VAL A 111 -15.71 18.25 3.23
N LEU A 112 -15.07 17.25 3.85
CA LEU A 112 -14.38 17.37 5.13
C LEU A 112 -12.88 17.28 4.92
N THR A 113 -12.15 18.30 5.39
CA THR A 113 -10.69 18.33 5.33
C THR A 113 -10.12 18.76 6.68
N GLY A 114 -8.85 18.43 6.92
CA GLY A 114 -8.08 19.07 7.99
C GLY A 114 -7.87 20.57 7.74
N PRO A 115 -7.17 21.26 8.67
CA PRO A 115 -6.96 22.71 8.58
C PRO A 115 -5.95 23.13 7.51
N GLU A 116 -5.22 22.18 6.91
CA GLU A 116 -4.14 22.44 5.96
C GLU A 116 -4.00 21.30 4.96
N ALA A 117 -3.52 21.62 3.75
CA ALA A 117 -3.22 20.64 2.72
C ALA A 117 -1.72 20.28 2.74
N LEU A 118 -1.41 19.02 3.07
CA LEU A 118 -0.05 18.53 3.30
C LEU A 118 0.37 17.57 2.19
N ASN A 119 1.66 17.61 1.82
CA ASN A 119 2.25 16.54 1.01
C ASN A 119 2.88 15.47 1.92
N TYR A 120 3.31 14.34 1.35
CA TYR A 120 3.88 13.25 2.13
C TYR A 120 5.28 13.55 2.72
N ASP A 121 5.99 14.56 2.21
CA ASP A 121 7.21 15.07 2.85
C ASP A 121 6.88 15.79 4.16
N ASP A 122 5.83 16.62 4.17
CA ASP A 122 5.33 17.32 5.36
C ASP A 122 4.86 16.31 6.44
N ILE A 123 4.19 15.23 6.01
CA ILE A 123 3.78 14.10 6.87
C ILE A 123 5.00 13.41 7.48
N ALA A 124 5.99 13.03 6.66
CA ALA A 124 7.21 12.38 7.13
C ALA A 124 8.02 13.26 8.10
N ALA A 125 8.12 14.56 7.82
CA ALA A 125 8.79 15.53 8.67
C ALA A 125 8.08 15.70 10.02
N THR A 126 6.74 15.76 10.01
CA THR A 126 5.92 15.86 11.23
C THR A 126 6.07 14.62 12.10
N LEU A 127 5.94 13.43 11.50
CA LEU A 127 6.17 12.16 12.21
C LEU A 127 7.58 12.10 12.80
N THR A 128 8.60 12.52 12.03
CA THR A 128 9.99 12.55 12.51
C THR A 128 10.16 13.45 13.71
N THR A 129 9.59 14.65 13.64
CA THR A 129 9.70 15.66 14.70
C THR A 129 9.01 15.21 15.98
N VAL A 130 7.78 14.69 15.87
CA VAL A 130 6.97 14.32 17.03
C VAL A 130 7.48 13.04 17.70
N THR A 131 7.86 12.04 16.91
CA THR A 131 8.27 10.73 17.44
C THR A 131 9.76 10.65 17.80
N GLY A 132 10.58 11.59 17.30
CA GLY A 132 12.04 11.54 17.38
C GLY A 132 12.67 10.42 16.54
N ARG A 133 11.89 9.74 15.70
CA ARG A 133 12.35 8.64 14.83
C ARG A 133 12.31 9.09 13.38
N LEU A 134 13.41 8.89 12.66
CA LEU A 134 13.48 9.28 11.26
C LEU A 134 12.46 8.53 10.40
N VAL A 135 11.54 9.28 9.82
CA VAL A 135 10.61 8.85 8.77
C VAL A 135 11.00 9.55 7.48
N ARG A 136 11.14 8.80 6.38
CA ARG A 136 11.46 9.32 5.06
C ARG A 136 10.32 9.04 4.10
N HIS A 137 9.94 10.05 3.33
CA HIS A 137 9.11 9.84 2.16
C HIS A 137 10.01 9.44 0.98
N HIS A 138 9.59 8.39 0.27
CA HIS A 138 10.23 7.86 -0.92
C HIS A 138 9.22 7.89 -2.07
N PRO A 139 9.20 8.96 -2.87
CA PRO A 139 8.29 9.06 -3.99
C PRO A 139 8.66 8.01 -5.04
N VAL A 140 7.65 7.34 -5.57
CA VAL A 140 7.76 6.35 -6.64
C VAL A 140 6.82 6.70 -7.79
N THR A 141 7.04 6.09 -8.94
CA THR A 141 6.08 6.19 -10.05
C THR A 141 4.82 5.36 -9.75
N ARG A 142 3.70 5.72 -10.38
CA ARG A 142 2.45 4.93 -10.36
C ARG A 142 2.70 3.44 -10.68
N ALA A 143 3.50 3.16 -11.71
CA ALA A 143 3.81 1.78 -12.12
C ALA A 143 4.58 1.03 -11.01
N GLN A 144 5.60 1.66 -10.43
CA GLN A 144 6.36 1.08 -9.33
C GLN A 144 5.49 0.81 -8.09
N LEU A 145 4.59 1.73 -7.74
CA LEU A 145 3.66 1.53 -6.62
C LEU A 145 2.70 0.36 -6.89
N ARG A 146 2.08 0.33 -8.07
CA ARG A 146 1.22 -0.79 -8.50
C ARG A 146 1.95 -2.12 -8.39
N ASP A 147 3.14 -2.22 -8.99
CA ASP A 147 3.90 -3.48 -9.04
C ASP A 147 4.30 -3.94 -7.64
N ARG A 148 4.64 -2.99 -6.76
CA ARG A 148 4.92 -3.29 -5.36
C ARG A 148 3.69 -3.81 -4.62
N LEU A 149 2.53 -3.16 -4.79
CA LEU A 149 1.28 -3.54 -4.12
C LEU A 149 0.74 -4.88 -4.64
N ALA A 150 0.90 -5.15 -5.94
CA ALA A 150 0.46 -6.40 -6.58
C ALA A 150 1.21 -7.65 -6.11
N THR A 151 2.31 -7.49 -5.35
CA THR A 151 2.98 -8.60 -4.68
C THR A 151 2.10 -9.20 -3.57
N ASP A 152 1.28 -8.37 -2.92
CA ASP A 152 0.51 -8.74 -1.72
C ASP A 152 -1.01 -8.62 -1.94
N LEU A 153 -1.45 -7.91 -2.99
CA LEU A 153 -2.84 -7.61 -3.31
C LEU A 153 -3.20 -8.07 -4.74
N PRO A 154 -4.48 -8.34 -5.04
CA PRO A 154 -4.92 -8.52 -6.42
C PRO A 154 -4.52 -7.32 -7.29
N THR A 155 -4.01 -7.58 -8.50
CA THR A 155 -3.50 -6.57 -9.43
C THR A 155 -4.46 -5.41 -9.65
N GLU A 156 -5.76 -5.70 -9.67
CA GLU A 156 -6.78 -4.70 -10.00
C GLU A 156 -6.98 -3.74 -8.84
N PHE A 157 -6.89 -4.25 -7.61
CA PHE A 157 -6.91 -3.44 -6.41
C PHE A 157 -5.61 -2.65 -6.24
N ALA A 158 -4.46 -3.25 -6.53
CA ALA A 158 -3.17 -2.56 -6.56
C ALA A 158 -3.14 -1.41 -7.58
N THR A 159 -3.75 -1.62 -8.75
CA THR A 159 -3.89 -0.60 -9.80
C THR A 159 -4.77 0.55 -9.34
N LEU A 160 -5.93 0.24 -8.75
CA LEU A 160 -6.83 1.24 -8.18
C LEU A 160 -6.11 2.12 -7.13
N LEU A 161 -5.39 1.51 -6.19
CA LEU A 161 -4.66 2.27 -5.16
C LEU A 161 -3.56 3.16 -5.77
N ALA A 162 -2.84 2.68 -6.78
CA ALA A 162 -1.85 3.48 -7.48
C ALA A 162 -2.46 4.63 -8.29
N ASP A 163 -3.67 4.45 -8.83
CA ASP A 163 -4.44 5.51 -9.50
C ASP A 163 -4.89 6.60 -8.54
N LEU A 164 -5.33 6.24 -7.33
CA LEU A 164 -5.71 7.21 -6.30
C LEU A 164 -4.51 8.07 -5.89
N ASP A 165 -3.34 7.46 -5.69
CA ASP A 165 -2.11 8.20 -5.43
C ASP A 165 -1.73 9.13 -6.59
N HIS A 166 -1.91 8.66 -7.83
CA HIS A 166 -1.59 9.48 -9.00
C HIS A 166 -2.54 10.69 -9.15
N ALA A 167 -3.83 10.54 -8.83
CA ALA A 167 -4.79 11.64 -8.82
C ALA A 167 -4.39 12.73 -7.82
N ILE A 168 -3.87 12.35 -6.65
CA ILE A 168 -3.30 13.31 -5.68
C ILE A 168 -2.13 14.08 -6.30
N ALA A 169 -1.26 13.40 -7.07
CA ALA A 169 -0.15 14.05 -7.75
C ALA A 169 -0.61 15.13 -8.74
N ASP A 170 -1.77 14.94 -9.37
CA ASP A 170 -2.41 15.90 -10.26
C ASP A 170 -3.15 17.03 -9.52
N GLY A 171 -3.16 17.00 -8.19
CA GLY A 171 -3.69 18.06 -7.33
C GLY A 171 -5.20 17.98 -7.07
N THR A 172 -5.86 16.84 -7.37
CA THR A 172 -7.31 16.69 -7.16
C THR A 172 -7.73 16.88 -5.70
N GLU A 173 -6.84 16.55 -4.76
CA GLU A 173 -7.08 16.60 -3.32
C GLU A 173 -6.48 17.85 -2.63
N ALA A 174 -5.95 18.80 -3.40
CA ALA A 174 -5.21 19.96 -2.89
C ALA A 174 -6.15 21.11 -2.46
N HIS A 175 -7.12 20.82 -1.60
CA HIS A 175 -8.08 21.81 -1.11
C HIS A 175 -8.33 21.66 0.40
N VAL A 176 -8.79 22.76 1.01
CA VAL A 176 -9.16 22.86 2.42
C VAL A 176 -10.54 23.50 2.50
N THR A 177 -11.40 22.98 3.37
CA THR A 177 -12.74 23.48 3.63
C THR A 177 -12.91 23.87 5.10
N ASP A 178 -13.89 24.73 5.35
CA ASP A 178 -14.30 25.18 6.69
C ASP A 178 -15.46 24.33 7.26
N THR A 179 -15.80 23.21 6.62
CA THR A 179 -17.01 22.42 6.94
C THR A 179 -17.04 21.92 8.37
N VAL A 180 -15.89 21.48 8.90
CA VAL A 180 -15.78 21.02 10.29
C VAL A 180 -16.08 22.18 11.25
N GLU A 181 -15.45 23.34 11.04
CA GLU A 181 -15.64 24.51 11.89
C GLU A 181 -17.07 25.03 11.84
N ARG A 182 -17.64 25.13 10.64
CA ARG A 182 -19.01 25.61 10.43
C ARG A 182 -20.06 24.72 11.13
N LEU A 183 -19.88 23.41 11.10
CA LEU A 183 -20.88 22.47 11.65
C LEU A 183 -20.65 22.16 13.13
N THR A 184 -19.39 22.13 13.59
CA THR A 184 -19.08 21.70 14.96
C THR A 184 -18.72 22.87 15.89
N GLY A 185 -18.49 24.07 15.36
CA GLY A 185 -18.09 25.26 16.11
C GLY A 185 -16.64 25.24 16.59
N ARG A 186 -15.84 24.25 16.16
CA ARG A 186 -14.42 24.11 16.50
C ARG A 186 -13.60 23.86 15.23
N PRO A 187 -12.38 24.42 15.11
CA PRO A 187 -11.53 24.15 13.95
C PRO A 187 -11.17 22.66 13.87
N PRO A 188 -10.98 22.11 12.65
CA PRO A 188 -10.51 20.75 12.48
C PRO A 188 -9.11 20.58 13.08
N ARG A 189 -8.85 19.40 13.60
CA ARG A 189 -7.59 19.02 14.22
C ARG A 189 -6.50 18.87 13.15
N SER A 190 -5.33 19.42 13.43
CA SER A 190 -4.17 19.29 12.54
C SER A 190 -3.55 17.89 12.63
N PHE A 191 -2.91 17.46 11.54
CA PHE A 191 -2.17 16.19 11.53
C PHE A 191 -1.13 16.12 12.65
N ARG A 192 -0.42 17.23 12.91
CA ARG A 192 0.54 17.29 14.03
C ARG A 192 -0.12 17.03 15.38
N ALA A 193 -1.24 17.70 15.68
CA ALA A 193 -1.93 17.52 16.95
C ALA A 193 -2.48 16.09 17.10
N TYR A 194 -2.92 15.47 16.00
CA TYR A 194 -3.27 14.05 15.97
C TYR A 194 -2.07 13.17 16.34
N VAL A 195 -0.93 13.32 15.67
CA VAL A 195 0.28 12.51 15.94
C VAL A 195 0.79 12.69 17.37
N GLU A 196 0.80 13.91 17.90
CA GLU A 196 1.29 14.21 19.26
C GLU A 196 0.47 13.54 20.36
N ASP A 197 -0.84 13.43 20.18
CA ASP A 197 -1.73 12.76 21.13
C ASP A 197 -1.63 11.24 20.99
N TRP A 198 -1.68 10.74 19.76
CA TRP A 198 -1.51 9.31 19.47
C TRP A 198 -0.17 8.77 20.01
N TRP A 199 0.90 9.58 19.96
CA TRP A 199 2.22 9.17 20.46
C TRP A 199 2.33 9.21 22.00
N ARG A 200 1.49 9.99 22.68
CA ARG A 200 1.49 10.11 24.14
C ARG A 200 0.61 9.04 24.82
N GLY A 201 -0.38 8.49 24.13
CA GLY A 201 -1.27 7.43 24.60
C GLY A 201 -0.74 6.02 24.36
#